data_AF-A0A538LG35-F1
#
_entry.id   AF-A0A538LG35-F1
#
_cell.length_a   1.000
_cell.length_b   1.000
_cell.length_c   1.000
_cell.angle_alpha   90.00
_cell.angle_beta   90.00
_cell.angle_gamma   90.00
#
_symmetry.space_group_name_H-M   'P 1'
#
loop_
_entity.id
_entity.type
_entity.pdbx_description
1 polymer ?
#
loop_
_entity_poly.entity_id
_entity_poly.type
_entity_poly.pdbx_seq_one_letter_code
_entity_poly.pdbx_strand_id
1 'polypeptide(L)'
;MSRQGILAWALVSATVVVIGAFGPWVTALGVVSISGTTVSKHPYILAGLGLIGAAFVWVRRATNVAGVGAMLVGVAAGALSLYDRHHLSSLLHSAGPIGSAFVHIGWGLNATLAGSVSLLLSGVAWFLFVTDEADEWRKRAAAAPVTTGAPVVPAGWYRDPNDDAMLRYWNGFGWTTQTAKPAS
;
A
#
# COMPACT_ATOMS: atom_id res chain seq x y z
N MET A 1 -7.02 5.85 8.68
CA MET A 1 -7.42 4.70 7.83
C MET A 1 -6.27 3.72 7.88
N SER A 2 -6.49 2.44 8.22
CA SER A 2 -5.36 1.54 8.45
C SER A 2 -4.60 1.25 7.16
N ARG A 3 -3.30 0.97 7.27
CA ARG A 3 -2.47 0.54 6.13
C ARG A 3 -3.09 -0.59 5.31
N GLN A 4 -3.71 -1.56 5.97
CA GLN A 4 -4.40 -2.69 5.32
C GLN A 4 -5.62 -2.22 4.52
N GLY A 5 -6.36 -1.22 5.04
CA GLY A 5 -7.49 -0.61 4.32
C GLY A 5 -7.07 0.12 3.05
N ILE A 6 -5.98 0.89 3.09
CA ILE A 6 -5.46 1.60 1.90
C ILE A 6 -4.90 0.61 0.89
N LEU A 7 -4.22 -0.45 1.34
CA LEU A 7 -3.74 -1.51 0.47
C LEU A 7 -4.89 -2.22 -0.24
N ALA A 8 -5.94 -2.62 0.48
CA ALA A 8 -7.10 -3.25 -0.11
C ALA A 8 -7.78 -2.31 -1.13
N TRP A 9 -7.91 -1.02 -0.80
CA TRP A 9 -8.46 -0.02 -1.71
C TRP A 9 -7.63 0.13 -3.00
N ALA A 10 -6.30 0.20 -2.88
CA ALA A 10 -5.41 0.27 -4.04
C ALA A 10 -5.55 -0.99 -4.93
N LEU A 11 -5.58 -2.18 -4.33
CA LEU A 11 -5.74 -3.44 -5.07
C LEU A 11 -7.09 -3.52 -5.78
N VAL A 12 -8.19 -3.17 -5.11
CA VAL A 12 -9.52 -3.13 -5.73
C VAL A 12 -9.53 -2.14 -6.90
N SER A 13 -8.93 -0.96 -6.74
CA SER A 13 -8.85 0.03 -7.81
C SER A 13 -8.06 -0.49 -9.02
N ALA A 14 -6.93 -1.17 -8.79
CA ALA A 14 -6.15 -1.81 -9.84
C ALA A 14 -6.93 -2.94 -10.53
N THR A 15 -7.71 -3.73 -9.79
CA THR A 15 -8.61 -4.74 -10.37
C THR A 15 -9.68 -4.11 -11.27
N VAL A 16 -10.26 -2.98 -10.85
CA VAL A 16 -11.22 -2.24 -11.67
C VAL A 16 -10.58 -1.74 -12.98
N VAL A 17 -9.32 -1.28 -12.96
CA VAL A 17 -8.57 -0.93 -14.17
C VAL A 17 -8.47 -2.13 -15.13
N VAL A 18 -8.12 -3.31 -14.61
CA VAL A 18 -8.01 -4.53 -15.42
C VAL A 18 -9.37 -4.94 -16.00
N ILE A 19 -10.44 -4.94 -15.18
CA ILE A 19 -11.79 -5.30 -15.63
C ILE A 19 -12.29 -4.31 -16.70
N GLY A 20 -12.10 -3.00 -16.49
CA GLY A 20 -12.49 -1.97 -17.45
C GLY A 20 -11.75 -2.10 -18.79
N ALA A 21 -10.48 -2.50 -18.76
CA ALA A 21 -9.68 -2.70 -19.96
C ALA A 21 -10.29 -3.78 -20.88
N PHE A 22 -10.86 -4.84 -20.34
CA PHE A 22 -11.51 -5.90 -21.12
C PHE A 22 -13.03 -5.69 -21.33
N GLY A 23 -13.61 -4.68 -20.69
CA GLY A 23 -15.02 -4.34 -20.84
C GLY A 23 -15.38 -3.80 -22.24
N PRO A 24 -16.68 -3.57 -22.50
CA PRO A 24 -17.16 -2.84 -23.67
C PRO A 24 -16.58 -1.42 -23.72
N TRP A 25 -15.91 -1.08 -24.82
CA TRP A 25 -15.39 0.27 -25.06
C TRP A 25 -16.28 1.07 -25.99
N VAL A 26 -17.01 0.37 -26.86
CA VAL A 26 -18.00 0.93 -27.76
C VAL A 26 -19.25 0.06 -27.70
N THR A 27 -20.41 0.69 -27.55
CA THR A 27 -21.70 0.00 -27.53
C THR A 27 -22.65 0.64 -28.54
N ALA A 28 -23.20 -0.17 -29.44
CA ALA A 28 -24.19 0.23 -30.42
C ALA A 28 -25.60 -0.21 -29.99
N LEU A 29 -26.57 0.71 -30.10
CA LEU A 29 -27.98 0.51 -29.76
C LEU A 29 -28.23 0.02 -28.32
N GLY A 30 -27.24 0.17 -27.43
CA GLY A 30 -27.28 -0.37 -26.07
C GLY A 30 -27.16 -1.90 -25.95
N VAL A 31 -27.16 -2.64 -27.06
CA VAL A 31 -27.22 -4.11 -27.07
C VAL A 31 -26.03 -4.78 -27.75
N VAL A 32 -25.42 -4.15 -28.75
CA VAL A 32 -24.24 -4.70 -29.44
C VAL A 32 -22.98 -4.04 -28.85
N SER A 33 -22.18 -4.82 -28.13
CA SER A 33 -20.98 -4.31 -27.46
C SER A 33 -19.72 -4.84 -28.09
N ILE A 34 -18.77 -3.94 -28.34
CA ILE A 34 -17.45 -4.24 -28.87
C ILE A 34 -16.43 -4.04 -27.74
N SER A 35 -15.74 -5.12 -27.39
CA SER A 35 -14.69 -5.09 -26.37
C SER A 35 -13.47 -4.34 -26.89
N GLY A 36 -12.79 -3.59 -26.01
CA GLY A 36 -11.62 -2.81 -26.37
C GLY A 36 -10.56 -3.61 -27.15
N THR A 37 -10.39 -4.90 -26.84
CA THR A 37 -9.38 -5.77 -27.47
C THR A 37 -9.54 -5.93 -28.97
N THR A 38 -10.75 -5.68 -29.48
CA THR A 38 -11.05 -5.75 -30.91
C THR A 38 -10.88 -4.40 -31.63
N VAL A 39 -10.76 -3.30 -30.87
CA VAL A 39 -10.74 -1.93 -31.41
C VAL A 39 -9.35 -1.29 -31.30
N SER A 40 -8.55 -1.69 -30.31
CA SER A 40 -7.19 -1.16 -30.12
C SER A 40 -6.27 -2.18 -29.43
N LYS A 41 -4.96 -1.91 -29.47
CA LYS A 41 -3.95 -2.70 -28.73
C LYS A 41 -3.79 -2.26 -27.27
N HIS A 42 -4.26 -1.07 -26.92
CA HIS A 42 -4.11 -0.46 -25.59
C HIS A 42 -4.77 -1.19 -24.41
N PRO A 43 -5.86 -1.98 -24.54
CA PRO A 43 -6.43 -2.67 -23.39
C PRO A 43 -5.47 -3.69 -22.76
N TYR A 44 -4.60 -4.32 -23.55
CA TYR A 44 -3.55 -5.19 -23.00
C TYR A 44 -2.51 -4.40 -22.19
N ILE A 45 -2.20 -3.18 -22.61
CA ILE A 45 -1.30 -2.27 -21.89
C ILE A 45 -1.95 -1.81 -20.58
N LEU A 46 -3.23 -1.43 -20.61
CA LEU A 46 -4.00 -1.04 -19.42
C LEU A 46 -4.11 -2.18 -18.41
N ALA A 47 -4.42 -3.39 -18.88
CA ALA A 47 -4.43 -4.59 -18.04
C ALA A 47 -3.05 -4.88 -17.44
N GLY A 48 -2.00 -4.78 -18.25
CA GLY A 48 -0.62 -4.91 -17.80
C GLY A 48 -0.26 -3.89 -16.71
N LEU A 49 -0.60 -2.62 -16.91
CA LEU A 49 -0.40 -1.54 -15.93
C LEU A 49 -1.14 -1.84 -14.62
N GLY A 50 -2.40 -2.25 -14.68
CA GLY A 50 -3.18 -2.62 -13.50
C GLY A 50 -2.55 -3.76 -12.71
N LEU A 51 -2.14 -4.84 -13.39
CA LEU A 51 -1.48 -5.99 -12.76
C LEU A 51 -0.11 -5.63 -12.18
N ILE A 52 0.72 -4.89 -12.93
CA ILE A 52 2.03 -4.42 -12.48
C ILE A 52 1.87 -3.51 -11.25
N GLY A 53 0.91 -2.57 -11.29
CA GLY A 53 0.60 -1.70 -10.17
C GLY A 53 0.17 -2.47 -8.93
N ALA A 54 -0.74 -3.42 -9.08
CA ALA A 54 -1.18 -4.29 -7.98
C ALA A 54 -0.02 -5.09 -7.39
N ALA A 55 0.79 -5.74 -8.24
CA ALA A 55 1.95 -6.51 -7.81
C ALA A 55 2.99 -5.63 -7.11
N PHE A 56 3.27 -4.44 -7.66
CA PHE A 56 4.23 -3.51 -7.09
C PHE A 56 3.77 -3.01 -5.71
N VAL A 57 2.51 -2.58 -5.58
CA VAL A 57 1.93 -2.15 -4.31
C VAL A 57 1.96 -3.29 -3.29
N TRP A 58 1.64 -4.52 -3.70
CA TRP A 58 1.68 -5.68 -2.82
C TRP A 58 3.09 -6.01 -2.33
N VAL A 59 4.08 -6.05 -3.23
CA VAL A 59 5.47 -6.37 -2.89
C VAL A 59 6.09 -5.25 -2.04
N ARG A 60 5.85 -4.00 -2.40
CA ARG A 60 6.42 -2.83 -1.72
C ARG A 60 5.57 -2.33 -0.57
N ARG A 61 4.52 -3.08 -0.18
CA ARG A 61 3.55 -2.70 0.86
C ARG A 61 4.19 -2.30 2.17
N ALA A 62 5.40 -2.78 2.47
CA ALA A 62 6.18 -2.44 3.67
C ALA A 62 6.79 -1.02 3.65
N THR A 63 6.77 -0.32 2.52
CA THR A 63 7.48 0.96 2.31
C THR A 63 6.56 2.05 1.73
N ASN A 64 6.98 3.31 1.84
CA ASN A 64 6.26 4.46 1.24
C ASN A 64 6.29 4.45 -0.30
N VAL A 65 7.19 3.68 -0.89
CA VAL A 65 7.31 3.53 -2.35
C VAL A 65 6.04 2.91 -2.96
N ALA A 66 5.27 2.12 -2.20
CA ALA A 66 3.99 1.59 -2.66
C ALA A 66 3.02 2.70 -3.11
N GLY A 67 2.95 3.81 -2.37
CA GLY A 67 2.13 4.97 -2.72
C GLY A 67 2.56 5.62 -4.04
N VAL A 68 3.88 5.78 -4.24
CA VAL A 68 4.43 6.31 -5.53
C VAL A 68 4.03 5.41 -6.68
N GLY A 69 4.17 4.09 -6.53
CA GLY A 69 3.81 3.12 -7.56
C GLY A 69 2.33 3.20 -7.95
N ALA A 70 1.43 3.28 -6.96
CA ALA A 70 0.00 3.45 -7.21
C ALA A 70 -0.31 4.76 -7.95
N MET A 71 0.33 5.88 -7.57
CA MET A 71 0.17 7.16 -8.26
C MET A 71 0.63 7.10 -9.71
N LEU A 72 1.83 6.59 -9.98
CA LEU A 72 2.39 6.50 -11.33
C LEU A 72 1.53 5.64 -12.24
N VAL A 73 1.08 4.47 -11.75
CA VAL A 73 0.20 3.60 -12.52
C VAL A 73 -1.17 4.23 -12.75
N GLY A 74 -1.75 4.87 -11.73
CA GLY A 74 -3.02 5.60 -11.85
C GLY A 74 -2.96 6.72 -12.89
N VAL A 75 -1.87 7.50 -12.91
CA VAL A 75 -1.64 8.55 -13.93
C VAL A 75 -1.48 7.93 -15.32
N ALA A 76 -0.61 6.93 -15.48
CA ALA A 76 -0.33 6.31 -16.77
C ALA A 76 -1.59 5.67 -17.38
N ALA A 77 -2.34 4.90 -16.58
CA ALA A 77 -3.58 4.27 -17.01
C ALA A 77 -4.67 5.31 -17.32
N GLY A 78 -4.75 6.39 -16.53
CA GLY A 78 -5.69 7.48 -16.77
C GLY A 78 -5.39 8.22 -18.07
N ALA A 79 -4.13 8.54 -18.34
CA ALA A 79 -3.71 9.21 -19.57
C ALA A 79 -4.02 8.37 -20.81
N LEU A 80 -3.72 7.07 -20.78
CA LEU A 80 -4.00 6.18 -21.91
C LEU A 80 -5.51 6.01 -22.14
N SER A 81 -6.30 5.91 -21.06
CA SER A 81 -7.77 5.83 -21.15
C SER A 81 -8.38 7.10 -21.72
N LEU A 82 -7.85 8.28 -21.37
CA LEU A 82 -8.28 9.56 -21.95
C LEU A 82 -7.92 9.67 -23.42
N TYR A 83 -6.70 9.24 -23.80
CA TYR A 83 -6.30 9.18 -25.20
C TYR A 83 -7.25 8.32 -26.02
N ASP A 84 -7.53 7.10 -25.55
CA ASP A 84 -8.47 6.18 -26.21
C ASP A 84 -9.88 6.77 -26.29
N ARG A 85 -10.33 7.47 -25.24
CA ARG A 85 -11.61 8.16 -25.23
C ARG A 85 -11.71 9.21 -26.33
N HIS A 86 -10.68 10.05 -26.46
CA HIS A 86 -10.64 11.08 -27.48
C HIS A 86 -10.60 10.48 -28.88
N HIS A 87 -9.73 9.48 -29.09
CA HIS A 87 -9.63 8.79 -30.37
C HIS A 87 -10.97 8.14 -30.76
N LEU A 88 -11.59 7.36 -29.88
CA LEU A 88 -12.89 6.75 -30.14
C LEU A 88 -13.97 7.82 -30.40
N SER A 89 -14.00 8.89 -29.61
CA SER A 89 -14.97 9.97 -29.83
C SER A 89 -14.82 10.59 -31.23
N SER A 90 -13.59 10.79 -31.71
CA SER A 90 -13.36 11.32 -33.07
C SER A 90 -13.82 10.35 -34.17
N LEU A 91 -13.63 9.05 -33.98
CA LEU A 91 -14.11 8.03 -34.91
C LEU A 91 -15.63 7.98 -34.95
N LEU A 92 -16.30 8.08 -33.80
CA LEU A 92 -17.76 8.11 -33.71
C LEU A 92 -18.36 9.33 -34.42
N HIS A 93 -17.79 10.52 -34.23
CA HIS A 93 -18.24 11.73 -34.92
C HIS A 93 -18.02 11.65 -36.44
N SER A 94 -17.06 10.85 -36.89
CA SER A 94 -16.77 10.64 -38.32
C SER A 94 -17.73 9.65 -39.00
N ALA A 95 -18.50 8.88 -38.23
CA ALA A 95 -19.44 7.87 -38.75
C ALA A 95 -20.77 8.45 -39.28
N GLY A 96 -20.93 9.78 -39.28
CA GLY A 96 -22.13 10.48 -39.71
C GLY A 96 -23.26 10.50 -38.66
N PRO A 97 -24.34 11.26 -38.92
CA PRO A 97 -25.36 11.59 -37.90
C PRO A 97 -26.14 10.38 -37.38
N ILE A 98 -26.41 9.42 -38.27
CA ILE A 98 -27.18 8.22 -37.93
C ILE A 98 -26.30 7.24 -37.12
N GLY A 99 -25.02 7.10 -37.48
CA GLY A 99 -24.09 6.24 -36.75
C GLY A 99 -23.79 6.74 -35.34
N SER A 100 -23.55 8.04 -35.17
CA SER A 100 -23.21 8.63 -33.87
C SER A 100 -24.37 8.65 -32.87
N ALA A 101 -25.62 8.69 -33.35
CA ALA A 101 -26.82 8.67 -32.49
C ALA A 101 -27.01 7.34 -31.76
N PHE A 102 -26.50 6.24 -32.32
CA PHE A 102 -26.71 4.90 -31.77
C PHE A 102 -25.44 4.27 -31.21
N VAL A 103 -24.27 4.86 -31.42
CA VAL A 103 -22.99 4.35 -30.93
C VAL A 103 -22.50 5.22 -29.79
N HIS A 104 -22.20 4.61 -28.65
CA HIS A 104 -21.76 5.30 -27.44
C HIS A 104 -20.47 4.70 -26.89
N ILE A 105 -19.78 5.48 -26.06
CA ILE A 105 -18.64 4.99 -25.28
C ILE A 105 -19.17 3.98 -24.26
N GLY A 106 -18.64 2.77 -24.31
CA GLY A 106 -18.98 1.68 -23.41
C GLY A 106 -18.45 1.90 -21.99
N TRP A 107 -19.01 1.18 -21.02
CA TRP A 107 -18.67 1.35 -19.62
C TRP A 107 -17.22 0.97 -19.28
N GLY A 108 -16.59 0.08 -20.07
CA GLY A 108 -15.24 -0.40 -19.81
C GLY A 108 -14.24 0.74 -19.71
N LEU A 109 -14.33 1.71 -20.63
CA LEU A 109 -13.44 2.88 -20.63
C LEU A 109 -13.67 3.79 -19.41
N ASN A 110 -14.93 3.98 -19.01
CA ASN A 110 -15.27 4.75 -17.80
C ASN A 110 -14.80 4.04 -16.53
N ALA A 111 -14.93 2.71 -16.47
CA ALA A 111 -14.46 1.90 -15.35
C ALA A 111 -12.94 1.97 -15.22
N THR A 112 -12.19 1.87 -16.32
CA THR A 112 -10.72 2.03 -16.30
C THR A 112 -10.32 3.40 -15.78
N LEU A 113 -10.97 4.46 -16.25
CA LEU A 113 -10.69 5.83 -15.81
C LEU A 113 -11.03 6.04 -14.32
N ALA A 114 -12.17 5.52 -13.86
CA ALA A 114 -12.56 5.58 -12.46
C ALA A 114 -11.58 4.80 -11.57
N GLY A 115 -11.20 3.59 -12.01
CA GLY A 115 -10.19 2.76 -11.35
C GLY A 115 -8.84 3.44 -11.28
N SER A 116 -8.41 4.12 -12.34
CA SER A 116 -7.10 4.79 -12.39
C SER A 116 -7.06 6.03 -11.49
N VAL A 117 -8.12 6.84 -11.47
CA VAL A 117 -8.25 7.98 -10.53
C VAL A 117 -8.31 7.48 -9.09
N SER A 118 -9.11 6.45 -8.81
CA SER A 118 -9.18 5.83 -7.48
C SER A 118 -7.81 5.28 -7.04
N LEU A 119 -7.08 4.63 -7.95
CA LEU A 119 -5.73 4.13 -7.68
C LEU A 119 -4.75 5.28 -7.39
N LEU A 120 -4.80 6.37 -8.15
CA LEU A 120 -4.01 7.57 -7.91
C LEU A 120 -4.29 8.14 -6.51
N LEU A 121 -5.58 8.29 -6.17
CA LEU A 121 -6.00 8.79 -4.85
C LEU A 121 -5.59 7.86 -3.71
N SER A 122 -5.64 6.54 -3.92
CA SER A 122 -5.13 5.58 -2.93
C SER A 122 -3.63 5.75 -2.69
N GLY A 123 -2.86 6.07 -3.72
CA GLY A 123 -1.44 6.38 -3.62
C GLY A 123 -1.18 7.66 -2.84
N VAL A 124 -1.97 8.72 -3.06
CA VAL A 124 -1.92 9.96 -2.26
C VAL A 124 -2.28 9.68 -0.79
N ALA A 125 -3.36 8.94 -0.55
CA ALA A 125 -3.79 8.57 0.79
C ALA A 125 -2.74 7.76 1.56
N TRP A 126 -1.92 6.96 0.85
CA TRP A 126 -0.80 6.25 1.45
C TRP A 126 0.18 7.21 2.16
N PHE A 127 0.49 8.36 1.56
CA PHE A 127 1.37 9.36 2.16
C PHE A 127 0.71 10.14 3.28
N LEU A 128 -0.60 10.37 3.19
CA LEU A 128 -1.31 11.18 4.18
C LEU A 128 -1.61 10.41 5.48
N PHE A 129 -1.76 9.08 5.41
CA PHE A 129 -2.27 8.32 6.56
C PHE A 129 -1.34 7.21 7.07
N VAL A 130 -0.42 6.67 6.25
CA VAL A 130 0.48 5.60 6.71
C VAL A 130 1.70 6.17 7.46
N THR A 131 2.13 7.39 7.13
CA THR A 131 3.18 8.08 7.89
C THR A 131 2.71 8.45 9.28
N ASP A 132 1.46 8.91 9.41
CA ASP A 132 0.87 9.29 10.69
C ASP A 132 0.84 8.13 11.68
N GLU A 133 0.45 6.92 11.23
CA GLU A 133 0.47 5.73 12.10
C GLU A 133 1.89 5.40 12.61
N ALA A 134 2.90 5.53 11.75
CA ALA A 134 4.29 5.26 12.11
C ALA A 134 4.84 6.30 13.09
N ASP A 135 4.48 7.57 12.90
CA ASP A 135 4.89 8.66 13.77
C ASP A 135 4.18 8.60 15.12
N GLU A 136 2.89 8.29 15.14
CA GLU A 136 2.14 8.07 16.39
C GLU A 136 2.70 6.88 17.18
N TRP A 137 3.03 5.77 16.52
CA TRP A 137 3.71 4.67 17.19
C TRP A 137 5.06 5.11 17.76
N ARG A 138 5.85 5.88 17.01
CA ARG A 138 7.17 6.34 17.44
C ARG A 138 7.08 7.33 18.61
N LYS A 139 6.12 8.25 18.58
CA LYS A 139 5.79 9.14 19.70
C LYS A 139 5.35 8.35 20.93
N ARG A 140 4.49 7.35 20.77
CA ARG A 140 4.05 6.47 21.87
C ARG A 140 5.20 5.64 22.43
N ALA A 141 6.10 5.14 21.60
CA ALA A 141 7.30 4.41 22.04
C ALA A 141 8.28 5.33 22.78
N ALA A 142 8.40 6.59 22.37
CA ALA A 142 9.21 7.60 23.07
C ALA A 142 8.56 8.12 24.36
N ALA A 143 7.23 8.18 24.41
CA ALA A 143 6.44 8.57 25.59
C ALA A 143 6.16 7.39 26.53
N ALA A 144 6.37 6.16 26.08
CA ALA A 144 6.29 4.98 26.93
C ALA A 144 7.30 5.19 28.06
N PRO A 145 6.88 5.04 29.34
CA PRO A 145 7.80 5.13 30.43
C PRO A 145 8.91 4.12 30.16
N VAL A 146 10.15 4.61 30.00
CA VAL A 146 11.31 3.75 30.06
C VAL A 146 11.26 3.17 31.47
N THR A 147 10.73 1.96 31.60
CA THR A 147 10.84 1.21 32.83
C THR A 147 12.32 0.89 33.01
N THR A 148 13.05 1.83 33.61
CA THR A 148 14.40 1.68 34.15
C THR A 148 14.42 0.73 35.36
N GLY A 149 13.32 0.02 35.62
CA GLY A 149 13.23 -1.04 36.61
C GLY A 149 13.81 -2.36 36.11
N ALA A 150 15.08 -2.37 35.69
CA ALA A 150 15.87 -3.55 36.03
C ALA A 150 15.99 -3.51 37.56
N PRO A 151 15.74 -4.59 38.31
CA PRO A 151 16.09 -4.60 39.73
C PRO A 151 17.60 -4.39 39.83
N VAL A 152 18.01 -3.14 40.09
CA VAL A 152 19.39 -2.81 40.43
C VAL A 152 19.61 -3.45 41.78
N VAL A 153 20.14 -4.67 41.79
CA VAL A 153 20.59 -5.32 43.01
C VAL A 153 21.60 -4.35 43.65
N PRO A 154 21.29 -3.76 44.81
CA PRO A 154 22.15 -2.75 45.42
C PRO A 154 23.52 -3.34 45.70
N ALA A 155 24.56 -2.51 45.72
CA ALA A 155 25.88 -2.98 46.12
C ALA A 155 25.83 -3.50 47.56
N GLY A 156 26.36 -4.70 47.81
CA GLY A 156 26.20 -5.38 49.09
C GLY A 156 26.77 -6.80 49.12
N TRP A 157 26.71 -7.39 50.31
CA TRP A 157 27.11 -8.78 50.53
C TRP A 157 25.94 -9.73 50.29
N TYR A 158 26.12 -10.67 49.38
CA TYR A 158 25.12 -11.68 49.02
C TYR A 158 25.77 -13.06 49.06
N ARG A 159 24.97 -14.13 49.08
CA ARG A 159 25.52 -15.50 49.02
C ARG A 159 26.35 -15.70 47.75
N ASP A 160 27.52 -16.29 47.89
CA ASP A 160 28.40 -16.59 46.76
C ASP A 160 27.75 -17.66 45.88
N PRO A 161 27.49 -17.40 44.59
CA PRO A 161 26.88 -18.38 43.69
C PRO A 161 27.69 -19.68 43.52
N ASN A 162 28.98 -19.65 43.83
CA ASN A 162 29.88 -20.80 43.71
C ASN A 162 30.10 -21.53 45.04
N ASP A 163 29.76 -20.91 46.18
CA ASP A 163 29.94 -21.49 47.52
C ASP A 163 28.95 -20.88 48.52
N ASP A 164 27.84 -21.58 48.79
CA ASP A 164 26.78 -21.12 49.69
C ASP A 164 27.24 -20.90 51.14
N ALA A 165 28.44 -21.38 51.53
CA ALA A 165 29.01 -21.13 52.85
C ALA A 165 29.65 -19.73 52.99
N MET A 166 29.74 -18.96 51.90
CA MET A 166 30.39 -17.66 51.85
C MET A 166 29.46 -16.55 51.35
N LEU A 167 29.78 -15.31 51.74
CA LEU A 167 29.23 -14.12 51.11
C LEU A 167 30.24 -13.58 50.09
N ARG A 168 29.75 -13.12 48.93
CA ARG A 168 30.53 -12.39 47.92
C ARG A 168 29.95 -10.99 47.74
N TYR A 169 30.81 -10.01 47.51
CA TYR A 169 30.36 -8.64 47.31
C TYR A 169 29.89 -8.40 45.87
N TRP A 170 28.68 -7.88 45.71
CA TRP A 170 28.14 -7.36 44.47
C TRP A 170 28.31 -5.85 44.44
N ASN A 171 28.81 -5.27 43.34
CA ASN A 171 29.08 -3.83 43.26
C ASN A 171 28.02 -3.03 42.48
N GLY A 172 26.90 -3.65 42.08
CA GLY A 172 25.87 -3.04 41.22
C GLY A 172 26.05 -3.34 39.72
N PHE A 173 27.24 -3.75 39.29
CA PHE A 173 27.56 -4.09 37.90
C PHE A 173 28.04 -5.53 37.71
N GLY A 174 28.61 -6.14 38.75
CA GLY A 174 29.19 -7.49 38.73
C GLY A 174 29.60 -8.00 40.11
N TRP A 175 29.85 -9.30 40.20
CA TRP A 175 30.45 -9.93 41.38
C TRP A 175 31.94 -9.56 41.47
N THR A 176 32.39 -9.14 42.65
CA THR A 176 33.82 -8.88 42.89
C THR A 176 34.51 -10.13 43.44
N THR A 177 35.83 -10.09 43.57
CA THR A 177 36.63 -11.16 44.19
C THR A 177 36.62 -11.11 45.72
N GLN A 178 35.93 -10.14 46.33
CA GLN A 178 35.88 -10.00 47.79
C GLN A 178 34.87 -10.99 48.37
N THR A 179 35.31 -11.79 49.33
CA THR A 179 34.49 -12.75 50.07
C THR A 179 34.52 -12.48 51.58
N ALA A 180 33.46 -12.89 52.28
CA ALA A 180 33.33 -12.77 53.73
C ALA A 180 32.64 -14.01 54.32
N LYS A 181 32.95 -14.31 55.59
CA LYS A 181 32.26 -15.35 56.34
C LYS A 181 30.92 -14.80 56.86
N PRO A 182 29.79 -15.54 56.74
CA PRO A 182 28.54 -15.15 57.38
C PRO A 182 28.74 -14.98 58.89
N ALA A 183 28.11 -13.97 59.49
CA ALA A 183 28.08 -13.86 60.95
C ALA A 183 27.37 -15.10 61.52
N SER A 184 28.05 -15.82 62.40
CA SER A 184 27.56 -16.99 63.13
C SER A 184 26.60 -16.59 64.24
#